data_AF-G2QVQ3-F1
#
_entry.id   AF-G2QVQ3-F1
#
_cell.length_a   1.000
_cell.length_b   1.000
_cell.length_c   1.000
_cell.angle_alpha   90.00
_cell.angle_beta   90.00
_cell.angle_gamma   90.00
#
_symmetry.space_group_name_H-M   'P 1'
#
loop_
_entity.id
_entity.type
_entity.pdbx_description
1 polymer ?
#
loop_
_entity_poly.entity_id
_entity_poly.type
_entity_poly.pdbx_seq_one_letter_code
_entity_poly.pdbx_strand_id
1 'polypeptide(L)'
;TICSGEPVCPQQSGKDLGIQYGHCYVLRALSGLYLGHDYATKYEVMGENPGVVFRVCAGQGDCTTNAGAPVPANGTWYLQDQFGDPNGAGFGWLGGSGDLSVQANSADALLMAGSSACYAGQCSVCIRFPPGGAHAPCPLNPGQSHLGIAANPNSCQPFYWEEVACRSEQ
;
A
#
# COMPACT_ATOMS: atom_id res chain seq x y z
N THR A 1 4.17 -3.43 -18.26
CA THR A 1 3.01 -4.35 -18.25
C THR A 1 2.04 -3.82 -17.23
N ILE A 2 0.81 -3.50 -17.61
CA ILE A 2 -0.23 -3.07 -16.66
C ILE A 2 -0.47 -4.28 -15.74
N CYS A 3 -0.26 -4.11 -14.45
CA CYS A 3 -0.53 -5.14 -13.46
C CYS A 3 -2.03 -5.45 -13.52
N SER A 4 -2.40 -6.69 -13.86
CA SER A 4 -3.81 -7.14 -13.94
C SER A 4 -4.08 -8.14 -12.84
N GLY A 5 -4.90 -7.76 -11.85
CA GLY A 5 -5.43 -8.64 -10.82
C GLY A 5 -6.90 -8.29 -10.52
N GLU A 6 -7.68 -9.25 -10.04
CA GLU A 6 -9.04 -8.98 -9.58
C GLU A 6 -8.98 -8.24 -8.23
N PRO A 7 -9.94 -7.34 -7.93
CA PRO A 7 -10.06 -6.71 -6.62
C PRO A 7 -10.19 -7.76 -5.52
N VAL A 8 -9.40 -7.62 -4.45
CA VAL A 8 -9.48 -8.50 -3.29
C VAL A 8 -10.68 -8.14 -2.43
N CYS A 9 -11.39 -9.17 -2.00
CA CYS A 9 -12.51 -9.06 -1.07
C CYS A 9 -12.20 -9.82 0.22
N PRO A 10 -12.71 -9.35 1.38
CA PRO A 10 -12.66 -10.14 2.60
C PRO A 10 -13.21 -11.55 2.40
N GLN A 11 -12.48 -12.55 2.89
CA GLN A 11 -12.95 -13.94 2.86
C GLN A 11 -14.11 -14.12 3.85
N GLN A 12 -14.04 -13.45 4.99
CA GLN A 12 -15.08 -13.40 6.01
C GLN A 12 -15.31 -11.95 6.44
N SER A 13 -16.50 -11.43 6.11
CA SER A 13 -16.89 -10.06 6.48
C SER A 13 -16.72 -9.80 7.98
N GLY A 14 -16.07 -8.69 8.31
CA GLY A 14 -15.77 -8.29 9.69
C GLY A 14 -14.64 -9.06 10.37
N LYS A 15 -14.00 -10.02 9.70
CA LYS A 15 -12.88 -10.80 10.29
C LYS A 15 -11.53 -10.52 9.64
N ASP A 16 -11.51 -10.29 8.33
CA ASP A 16 -10.29 -10.01 7.58
C ASP A 16 -10.48 -8.87 6.57
N LEU A 17 -9.36 -8.43 5.99
CA LEU A 17 -9.31 -7.36 4.99
C LEU A 17 -9.30 -7.88 3.54
N GLY A 18 -9.25 -9.20 3.32
CA GLY A 18 -9.10 -9.82 2.00
C GLY A 18 -7.66 -9.94 1.50
N ILE A 19 -6.73 -9.20 2.09
CA ILE A 19 -5.29 -9.29 1.80
C ILE A 19 -4.61 -10.31 2.71
N GLN A 20 -3.49 -10.88 2.26
CA GLN A 20 -2.74 -11.91 2.96
C GLN A 20 -1.29 -11.48 3.17
N TYR A 21 -0.73 -11.85 4.32
CA TYR A 21 0.70 -11.66 4.57
C TYR A 21 1.53 -12.50 3.58
N GLY A 22 2.66 -11.98 3.16
CA GLY A 22 3.58 -12.60 2.20
C GLY A 22 3.18 -12.46 0.74
N HIS A 23 1.95 -12.04 0.43
CA HIS A 23 1.43 -11.85 -0.93
C HIS A 23 1.68 -10.42 -1.43
N CYS A 24 1.59 -10.23 -2.76
CA CYS A 24 1.89 -8.97 -3.41
C CYS A 24 0.66 -8.36 -4.09
N TYR A 25 0.59 -7.03 -4.03
CA TYR A 25 -0.57 -6.28 -4.50
C TYR A 25 -0.12 -4.99 -5.20
N VAL A 26 -0.93 -4.55 -6.15
CA VAL A 26 -0.93 -3.17 -6.61
C VAL A 26 -2.13 -2.43 -6.05
N LEU A 27 -1.95 -1.15 -5.76
CA LEU A 27 -3.01 -0.29 -5.22
C LEU A 27 -3.53 0.62 -6.32
N ARG A 28 -4.85 0.60 -6.51
CA ARG A 28 -5.55 1.47 -7.47
C ARG A 28 -6.51 2.38 -6.72
N ALA A 29 -6.34 3.69 -6.88
CA ALA A 29 -7.24 4.67 -6.30
C ALA A 29 -8.66 4.50 -6.87
N LEU A 30 -9.67 5.01 -6.18
CA LEU A 30 -11.07 4.92 -6.62
C LEU A 30 -11.34 5.60 -7.98
N SER A 31 -10.44 6.51 -8.41
CA SER A 31 -10.44 7.10 -9.75
C SER A 31 -10.00 6.13 -10.87
N GLY A 32 -9.52 4.94 -10.51
CA GLY A 32 -8.98 3.95 -11.46
C GLY A 32 -7.49 4.11 -11.77
N LEU A 33 -6.81 5.07 -11.14
CA LEU A 33 -5.38 5.33 -11.35
C LEU A 33 -4.54 4.58 -10.31
N TYR A 34 -3.42 4.01 -10.75
CA TYR A 34 -2.53 3.25 -9.86
C TYR A 34 -1.67 4.16 -8.99
N LEU A 35 -1.36 3.67 -7.79
CA LEU A 35 -0.30 4.21 -6.95
C LEU A 35 1.06 3.85 -7.57
N GLY A 36 1.98 4.81 -7.56
CA GLY A 36 3.32 4.70 -8.11
C GLY A 36 4.32 5.57 -7.35
N HIS A 37 5.48 5.80 -7.98
CA HIS A 37 6.49 6.77 -7.50
C HIS A 37 6.58 8.00 -8.40
N ASP A 38 6.90 9.13 -7.79
CA ASP A 38 7.48 10.28 -8.48
C ASP A 38 9.02 10.13 -8.62
N TYR A 39 9.68 11.11 -9.23
CA TYR A 39 11.14 11.16 -9.39
C TYR A 39 11.92 11.21 -8.07
N ALA A 40 11.28 11.64 -6.98
CA ALA A 40 11.83 11.76 -5.64
C ALA A 40 11.42 10.58 -4.75
N THR A 41 10.96 9.47 -5.36
CA THR A 41 10.51 8.23 -4.71
C THR A 41 9.33 8.38 -3.76
N LYS A 42 8.57 9.47 -3.88
CA LYS A 42 7.33 9.68 -3.13
C LYS A 42 6.19 8.87 -3.73
N TYR A 43 5.36 8.31 -2.87
CA TYR A 43 4.18 7.57 -3.30
C TYR A 43 3.10 8.51 -3.78
N GLU A 44 2.65 8.32 -5.02
CA GLU A 44 1.61 9.16 -5.61
C GLU A 44 0.67 8.39 -6.54
N VAL A 45 -0.60 8.77 -6.50
CA VAL A 45 -1.59 8.31 -7.48
C VAL A 45 -1.26 8.97 -8.81
N MET A 46 -1.24 8.18 -9.90
CA MET A 46 -0.86 8.66 -11.24
C MET A 46 0.59 9.12 -11.34
N GLY A 47 1.49 8.47 -10.60
CA GLY A 47 2.91 8.81 -10.67
C GLY A 47 3.61 8.39 -11.94
N GLU A 48 4.86 8.84 -12.09
CA GLU A 48 5.71 8.54 -13.26
C GLU A 48 5.93 7.03 -13.43
N ASN A 49 6.04 6.29 -12.33
CA ASN A 49 6.15 4.83 -12.33
C ASN A 49 4.90 4.19 -11.68
N PRO A 50 3.76 4.14 -12.40
CA PRO A 50 2.50 3.66 -11.85
C PRO A 50 2.49 2.14 -11.71
N GLY A 51 1.76 1.64 -10.70
CA GLY A 51 1.59 0.20 -10.48
C GLY A 51 2.77 -0.42 -9.74
N VAL A 52 3.30 0.30 -8.75
CA VAL A 52 4.28 -0.26 -7.81
C VAL A 52 3.66 -1.46 -7.11
N VAL A 53 4.45 -2.53 -7.02
CA VAL A 53 4.05 -3.78 -6.40
C VAL A 53 4.51 -3.78 -4.95
N PHE A 54 3.58 -3.96 -4.03
CA PHE A 54 3.86 -4.05 -2.60
C PHE A 54 3.65 -5.47 -2.09
N ARG A 55 4.60 -5.98 -1.34
CA ARG A 55 4.42 -7.19 -0.53
C ARG A 55 3.89 -6.82 0.85
N VAL A 56 2.84 -7.49 1.31
CA VAL A 56 2.28 -7.30 2.64
C VAL A 56 3.08 -8.12 3.66
N CYS A 57 3.61 -7.49 4.70
CA CYS A 57 4.50 -8.14 5.66
C CYS A 57 3.95 -8.00 7.08
N ALA A 58 4.06 -9.07 7.87
CA ALA A 58 3.61 -9.07 9.26
C ALA A 58 4.58 -8.30 10.19
N GLY A 59 5.85 -8.19 9.79
CA GLY A 59 6.88 -7.46 10.52
C GLY A 59 7.81 -6.68 9.59
N GLN A 60 8.60 -5.81 10.20
CA GLN A 60 9.68 -5.11 9.52
C GLN A 60 10.79 -6.10 9.16
N GLY A 61 11.26 -6.10 7.91
CA GLY A 61 12.39 -6.92 7.48
C GLY A 61 12.09 -8.40 7.25
N ASP A 62 10.89 -8.87 7.57
CA ASP A 62 10.45 -10.24 7.29
C ASP A 62 9.01 -10.29 6.79
N CYS A 63 8.86 -10.72 5.53
CA CYS A 63 7.58 -10.94 4.87
C CYS A 63 7.20 -12.43 4.79
N THR A 64 7.96 -13.32 5.46
CA THR A 64 7.69 -14.76 5.52
C THR A 64 6.88 -15.13 6.76
N THR A 65 7.01 -14.36 7.85
CA THR A 65 6.16 -14.52 9.03
C THR A 65 4.67 -14.43 8.64
N ASN A 66 3.90 -15.44 9.04
CA ASN A 66 2.47 -15.60 8.76
C ASN A 66 2.10 -15.62 7.26
N ALA A 67 3.05 -15.92 6.35
CA ALA A 67 2.77 -15.95 4.93
C ALA A 67 1.55 -16.83 4.57
N GLY A 68 0.66 -16.31 3.72
CA GLY A 68 -0.62 -16.92 3.34
C GLY A 68 -1.76 -16.73 4.35
N ALA A 69 -1.47 -16.25 5.57
CA ALA A 69 -2.52 -15.94 6.52
C ALA A 69 -3.22 -14.61 6.14
N PRO A 70 -4.56 -14.53 6.24
CA PRO A 70 -5.29 -13.30 6.01
C PRO A 70 -4.93 -12.25 7.06
N VAL A 71 -4.83 -10.98 6.64
CA VAL A 71 -4.68 -9.86 7.56
C VAL A 71 -6.02 -9.66 8.29
N PRO A 72 -6.06 -9.73 9.64
CA PRO A 72 -7.29 -9.53 10.39
C PRO A 72 -7.90 -8.14 10.16
N ALA A 73 -9.21 -8.00 10.36
CA ALA A 73 -9.92 -6.73 10.17
C ALA A 73 -9.39 -5.57 11.03
N ASN A 74 -8.82 -5.88 12.20
CA ASN A 74 -8.13 -4.94 13.09
C ASN A 74 -6.61 -5.18 13.13
N GLY A 75 -6.09 -5.92 12.15
CA GLY A 75 -4.68 -6.24 12.04
C GLY A 75 -3.86 -5.07 11.54
N THR A 76 -2.55 -5.19 11.71
CA THR A 76 -1.57 -4.25 11.19
C THR A 76 -0.59 -4.97 10.27
N TRP A 77 0.04 -4.23 9.37
CA TRP A 77 1.00 -4.77 8.42
C TRP A 77 2.01 -3.70 8.00
N TYR A 78 3.05 -4.13 7.31
CA TYR A 78 4.00 -3.26 6.62
C TYR A 78 3.92 -3.55 5.12
N LEU A 79 4.31 -2.59 4.28
CA LEU A 79 4.42 -2.79 2.85
C LEU A 79 5.88 -2.70 2.42
N GLN A 80 6.38 -3.81 1.88
CA GLN A 80 7.68 -3.86 1.22
C GLN A 80 7.50 -3.53 -0.26
N ASP A 81 8.16 -2.49 -0.71
CA ASP A 81 8.17 -2.04 -2.09
C ASP A 81 9.07 -2.94 -2.95
N GLN A 82 8.48 -3.67 -3.89
CA GLN A 82 9.21 -4.60 -4.75
C GLN A 82 9.94 -3.93 -5.93
N PHE A 83 9.81 -2.61 -6.08
CA PHE A 83 10.55 -1.81 -7.06
C PHE A 83 11.71 -1.08 -6.38
N GLY A 84 11.53 -0.72 -5.10
CA GLY A 84 12.56 -0.06 -4.30
C GLY A 84 12.89 1.35 -4.77
N ASP A 85 14.00 1.88 -4.25
CA ASP A 85 14.57 3.14 -4.73
C ASP A 85 15.28 2.85 -6.06
N PRO A 86 14.99 3.58 -7.16
CA PRO A 86 15.69 3.45 -8.42
C PRO A 86 17.22 3.61 -8.32
N ASN A 87 17.71 4.31 -7.29
CA ASN A 87 19.13 4.49 -7.00
C ASN A 87 19.67 3.51 -5.93
N GLY A 88 18.79 2.67 -5.37
CA GLY A 88 19.10 1.67 -4.35
C GLY A 88 19.48 0.31 -4.95
N ALA A 89 19.82 -0.63 -4.07
CA ALA A 89 20.32 -1.97 -4.44
C ALA A 89 19.29 -3.10 -4.29
N GLY A 90 18.01 -2.81 -4.05
CA GLY A 90 17.00 -3.85 -3.80
C GLY A 90 15.64 -3.31 -3.44
N PHE A 91 14.80 -4.18 -2.85
CA PHE A 91 13.47 -3.82 -2.39
C PHE A 91 13.51 -2.73 -1.32
N GLY A 92 12.51 -1.86 -1.35
CA GLY A 92 12.32 -0.79 -0.38
C GLY A 92 11.15 -1.06 0.57
N TRP A 93 10.80 -0.06 1.35
CA TRP A 93 9.69 -0.11 2.30
C TRP A 93 8.90 1.17 2.23
N LEU A 94 7.58 1.06 2.33
CA LEU A 94 6.73 2.23 2.45
C LEU A 94 6.98 2.88 3.83
N GLY A 95 7.40 4.13 3.83
CA GLY A 95 7.67 4.88 5.06
C GLY A 95 7.80 6.38 4.86
N GLY A 96 8.52 7.04 5.76
CA GLY A 96 8.70 8.50 5.76
C GLY A 96 7.73 9.24 6.68
N SER A 97 7.72 10.57 6.57
CA SER A 97 6.91 11.47 7.40
C SER A 97 6.33 12.61 6.57
N GLY A 98 5.04 12.92 6.75
CA GLY A 98 4.33 13.85 5.88
C GLY A 98 3.98 13.18 4.56
N ASP A 99 4.76 13.43 3.51
CA ASP A 99 4.70 12.69 2.24
C ASP A 99 5.41 11.35 2.43
N LEU A 100 4.73 10.25 2.11
CA LEU A 100 5.33 8.94 2.18
C LEU A 100 6.23 8.71 0.98
N SER A 101 7.35 8.04 1.21
CA SER A 101 8.33 7.71 0.17
C SER A 101 8.97 6.36 0.44
N VAL A 102 9.64 5.84 -0.58
CA VAL A 102 10.42 4.60 -0.45
C VAL A 102 11.53 4.79 0.58
N GLN A 103 11.64 3.86 1.52
CA GLN A 103 12.73 3.75 2.49
C GLN A 103 13.59 2.53 2.17
N ALA A 104 14.91 2.69 2.15
CA ALA A 104 15.84 1.58 1.90
C ALA A 104 15.96 0.62 3.09
N ASN A 105 15.70 1.08 4.31
CA ASN A 105 15.83 0.29 5.53
C ASN A 105 14.46 -0.11 6.07
N SER A 106 14.30 -1.38 6.43
CA SER A 106 13.07 -1.89 7.02
C SER A 106 12.75 -1.29 8.39
N ALA A 107 13.77 -0.79 9.12
CA ALA A 107 13.57 -0.10 10.39
C ALA A 107 12.73 1.18 10.24
N ASP A 108 12.77 1.80 9.05
CA ASP A 108 12.03 3.03 8.72
C ASP A 108 10.66 2.74 8.08
N ALA A 109 10.28 1.45 7.98
CA ALA A 109 9.00 1.04 7.43
C ALA A 109 7.85 1.48 8.35
N LEU A 110 6.81 2.05 7.74
CA LEU A 110 5.65 2.57 8.45
C LEU A 110 4.61 1.47 8.68
N LEU A 111 4.14 1.38 9.92
CA LEU A 111 3.05 0.48 10.29
C LEU A 111 1.74 0.96 9.66
N MET A 112 1.06 0.05 8.99
CA MET A 112 -0.25 0.28 8.38
C MET A 112 -1.35 -0.41 9.15
N ALA A 113 -2.52 0.20 9.13
CA ALA A 113 -3.78 -0.38 9.55
C ALA A 113 -4.85 -0.03 8.52
N GLY A 114 -6.02 -0.62 8.65
CA GLY A 114 -7.13 -0.26 7.77
C GLY A 114 -8.42 -0.97 8.11
N SER A 115 -9.40 -0.78 7.23
CA SER A 115 -10.70 -1.44 7.33
C SER A 115 -11.19 -1.79 5.93
N SER A 116 -11.92 -2.89 5.82
CA SER A 116 -12.63 -3.21 4.58
C SER A 116 -13.66 -2.12 4.26
N ALA A 117 -13.83 -1.84 2.97
CA ALA A 117 -14.73 -0.85 2.44
C ALA A 117 -15.34 -1.34 1.13
N CYS A 118 -16.47 -0.78 0.73
CA CYS A 118 -17.11 -1.05 -0.55
C CYS A 118 -17.32 0.27 -1.29
N TYR A 119 -16.88 0.34 -2.54
CA TYR A 119 -17.07 1.50 -3.39
C TYR A 119 -17.51 1.05 -4.78
N ALA A 120 -18.57 1.65 -5.31
CA ALA A 120 -19.15 1.30 -6.62
C ALA A 120 -19.43 -0.22 -6.81
N GLY A 121 -19.74 -0.95 -5.73
CA GLY A 121 -19.97 -2.39 -5.77
C GLY A 121 -18.72 -3.26 -5.77
N GLN A 122 -17.53 -2.66 -5.67
CA GLN A 122 -16.24 -3.36 -5.58
C GLN A 122 -15.65 -3.26 -4.17
N CYS A 123 -14.96 -4.32 -3.74
CA CYS A 123 -14.23 -4.35 -2.48
C CYS A 123 -13.00 -3.45 -2.53
N SER A 124 -12.79 -2.69 -1.46
CA SER A 124 -11.65 -1.80 -1.28
C SER A 124 -11.16 -1.90 0.17
N VAL A 125 -9.95 -1.41 0.42
CA VAL A 125 -9.41 -1.27 1.78
C VAL A 125 -9.13 0.20 2.03
N CYS A 126 -9.67 0.74 3.12
CA CYS A 126 -9.35 2.07 3.59
C CYS A 126 -8.11 2.01 4.47
N ILE A 127 -6.98 2.51 3.98
CA ILE A 127 -5.68 2.45 4.68
C ILE A 127 -5.52 3.63 5.66
N ARG A 128 -4.76 3.40 6.73
CA ARG A 128 -4.42 4.33 7.81
C ARG A 128 -2.98 4.10 8.27
N PHE A 129 -2.41 5.09 8.97
CA PHE A 129 -1.02 5.09 9.42
C PHE A 129 -0.92 5.41 10.92
N PRO A 130 -1.18 4.44 11.82
CA PRO A 130 -1.19 4.69 13.27
C PRO A 130 0.12 5.34 13.77
N PRO A 131 0.04 6.33 14.69
CA PRO A 131 -1.15 6.83 15.37
C PRO A 131 -1.97 7.86 14.56
N GLY A 132 -1.56 8.18 13.33
CA GLY A 132 -2.27 9.09 12.43
C GLY A 132 -3.24 8.39 11.47
N GLY A 133 -3.78 9.18 10.56
CA GLY A 133 -4.63 8.71 9.46
C GLY A 133 -3.92 8.84 8.11
N ALA A 134 -4.53 8.30 7.05
CA ALA A 134 -4.07 8.55 5.69
C ALA A 134 -4.66 9.85 5.13
N HIS A 135 -3.85 10.58 4.37
CA HIS A 135 -4.23 11.84 3.74
C HIS A 135 -3.50 12.00 2.41
N ALA A 136 -4.07 12.83 1.54
CA ALA A 136 -3.43 13.30 0.33
C ALA A 136 -2.87 14.72 0.58
N PRO A 137 -1.60 14.86 0.97
CA PRO A 137 -1.04 16.12 1.48
C PRO A 137 -1.16 17.31 0.52
N CYS A 138 -1.17 17.10 -0.80
CA CYS A 138 -1.59 18.09 -1.80
C CYS A 138 -1.94 17.39 -3.13
N PRO A 139 -3.03 17.78 -3.83
CA PRO A 139 -3.21 17.42 -5.23
C PRO A 139 -2.21 18.21 -6.10
N LEU A 140 -1.42 17.52 -6.91
CA LEU A 140 -0.44 18.16 -7.80
C LEU A 140 -1.05 18.54 -9.16
N ASN A 141 -1.84 17.62 -9.72
CA ASN A 141 -2.56 17.74 -10.98
C ASN A 141 -3.91 17.03 -10.87
N PRO A 142 -4.85 17.22 -11.82
CA PRO A 142 -6.13 16.49 -11.81
C PRO A 142 -5.93 14.97 -11.74
N GLY A 143 -6.39 14.36 -10.64
CA GLY A 143 -6.26 12.91 -10.41
C GLY A 143 -4.93 12.47 -9.78
N GLN A 144 -3.96 13.37 -9.61
CA GLN A 144 -2.66 13.11 -8.99
C GLN A 144 -2.65 13.60 -7.55
N SER A 145 -2.26 12.71 -6.63
CA SER A 145 -2.16 13.02 -5.21
C SER A 145 -1.12 12.15 -4.53
N HIS A 146 -0.30 12.75 -3.69
CA HIS A 146 0.62 12.02 -2.82
C HIS A 146 -0.14 11.17 -1.80
N LEU A 147 0.53 10.14 -1.30
CA LEU A 147 0.13 9.42 -0.09
C LEU A 147 0.86 10.03 1.11
N GLY A 148 0.13 10.36 2.16
CA GLY A 148 0.69 11.01 3.34
C GLY A 148 -0.03 10.71 4.63
N ILE A 149 0.52 11.24 5.73
CA ILE A 149 0.00 11.06 7.08
C ILE A 149 -0.75 12.32 7.51
N ALA A 150 -1.99 12.14 7.97
CA ALA A 150 -2.75 13.18 8.67
C ALA A 150 -2.70 12.98 10.19
N ALA A 151 -2.75 14.11 10.92
CA ALA A 151 -2.86 14.09 12.38
C ALA A 151 -4.17 13.47 12.89
N ASN A 152 -5.25 13.53 12.10
CA ASN A 152 -6.53 12.91 12.46
C ASN A 152 -6.48 11.39 12.20
N PRO A 153 -6.47 10.52 13.23
CA PRO A 153 -6.38 9.07 13.10
C PRO A 153 -7.55 8.43 12.33
N ASN A 154 -8.68 9.13 12.24
CA ASN A 154 -9.85 8.63 11.54
C ASN A 154 -9.77 8.84 10.02
N SER A 155 -8.81 9.66 9.55
CA SER A 155 -8.60 9.85 8.12
C SER A 155 -8.12 8.54 7.51
N CYS A 156 -8.73 8.12 6.42
CA CYS A 156 -8.30 6.94 5.70
C CYS A 156 -8.45 7.17 4.20
N GLN A 157 -7.64 6.47 3.42
CA GLN A 157 -7.64 6.58 1.97
C GLN A 157 -8.06 5.24 1.37
N PRO A 158 -9.16 5.18 0.61
CA PRO A 158 -9.62 3.94 0.00
C PRO A 158 -8.83 3.60 -1.26
N PHE A 159 -8.43 2.35 -1.36
CA PHE A 159 -7.83 1.77 -2.56
C PHE A 159 -8.51 0.45 -2.91
N TYR A 160 -8.65 0.17 -4.20
CA TYR A 160 -8.77 -1.20 -4.69
C TYR A 160 -7.40 -1.85 -4.60
N TRP A 161 -7.38 -3.07 -4.08
CA TRP A 161 -6.17 -3.88 -3.98
C TRP A 161 -6.31 -5.04 -4.96
N GLU A 162 -5.30 -5.21 -5.80
CA GLU A 162 -5.31 -6.24 -6.85
C GLU A 162 -4.12 -7.15 -6.61
N GLU A 163 -4.39 -8.45 -6.41
CA GLU A 163 -3.33 -9.42 -6.17
C GLU A 163 -2.53 -9.67 -7.44
N VAL A 164 -1.21 -9.68 -7.30
CA VAL A 164 -0.25 -9.89 -8.40
C VAL A 164 0.90 -10.79 -7.93
N ALA A 165 1.62 -11.37 -8.89
CA ALA A 165 2.84 -12.10 -8.58
C ALA A 165 3.87 -11.16 -7.93
N CYS A 166 4.48 -11.61 -6.83
CA CYS A 166 5.64 -10.93 -6.25
C CYS A 166 6.80 -10.92 -7.25
N ARG A 167 7.63 -9.88 -7.16
CA ARG A 167 8.89 -9.83 -7.91
C ARG A 167 9.96 -10.65 -7.18
N SER A 168 10.92 -11.15 -7.94
CA SER A 168 12.17 -11.66 -7.39
C SER A 168 13.19 -10.52 -7.34
N GLU A 169 13.97 -10.41 -6.26
CA GLU A 169 15.21 -9.63 -6.29
C GLU A 169 16.09 -10.25 -7.38
N GLN A 170 16.52 -9.44 -8.36
CA GLN A 170 17.49 -9.87 -9.36
C GLN A 170 18.90 -9.64 -8.86
#